data_AF-A0A3M2C9U2-F1
#
_entry.id   AF-A0A3M2C9U2-F1
#
_cell.length_a   1.000
_cell.length_b   1.000
_cell.length_c   1.000
_cell.angle_alpha   90.00
_cell.angle_beta   90.00
_cell.angle_gamma   90.00
#
_symmetry.space_group_name_H-M   'P 1'
#
loop_
_entity.id
_entity.type
_entity.pdbx_description
1 polymer ?
#
loop_
_entity_poly.entity_id
_entity_poly.type
_entity_poly.pdbx_seq_one_letter_code
_entity_poly.pdbx_strand_id
1 'polypeptide(L)'
;LDYEKAIIQAKYDNSFSLFMRREFPKQSAVFQLLLIDIISQKEYIVRPKITYRVTDKFSVGLGADIFAGTKSSFGVLFRGGNPRELTETGIKARFLGNFHDNDRIYVEFKYAF
;
A
#
# COMPACT_ATOMS: atom_id res chain seq x y z
N LEU A 1 -31.31 -14.69 -12.97
CA LEU A 1 -30.37 -13.66 -12.50
C LEU A 1 -29.15 -13.75 -13.38
N ASP A 2 -29.18 -13.01 -14.49
CA ASP A 2 -28.12 -13.01 -15.48
C ASP A 2 -26.91 -12.25 -14.94
N TYR A 3 -25.76 -12.91 -14.98
CA TYR A 3 -24.49 -12.35 -14.58
C TYR A 3 -24.07 -11.31 -15.62
N GLU A 4 -24.20 -10.03 -15.25
CA GLU A 4 -23.84 -8.89 -16.06
C GLU A 4 -22.30 -8.78 -16.15
N LYS A 5 -21.75 -9.27 -17.26
CA LYS A 5 -20.30 -9.36 -17.57
C LYS A 5 -19.57 -8.01 -17.66
N ALA A 6 -20.24 -6.88 -17.42
CA ALA A 6 -19.67 -5.54 -17.50
C ALA A 6 -18.86 -5.14 -16.25
N ILE A 7 -18.94 -5.90 -15.15
CA ILE A 7 -18.16 -5.61 -13.95
C ILE A 7 -16.80 -6.31 -14.05
N ILE A 8 -15.80 -5.57 -14.52
CA ILE A 8 -14.39 -5.98 -14.68
C ILE A 8 -13.64 -6.00 -13.33
N GLN A 9 -14.36 -6.19 -12.22
CA GLN A 9 -13.79 -6.40 -10.89
C GLN A 9 -13.94 -7.86 -10.50
N ALA A 10 -12.87 -8.45 -9.96
CA ALA A 10 -12.91 -9.82 -9.47
C ALA A 10 -14.04 -9.96 -8.44
N LYS A 11 -14.86 -11.01 -8.56
CA LYS A 11 -16.00 -11.29 -7.66
C LYS A 11 -15.57 -11.41 -6.18
N TYR A 12 -14.28 -11.62 -5.93
CA TYR A 12 -13.69 -11.73 -4.59
C TYR A 12 -12.45 -10.85 -4.50
N ASP A 13 -12.47 -9.93 -3.54
CA ASP A 13 -11.30 -9.14 -3.15
C ASP A 13 -10.75 -9.71 -1.84
N ASN A 14 -9.55 -10.27 -1.91
CA ASN A 14 -8.90 -10.94 -0.79
C ASN A 14 -7.66 -10.15 -0.41
N SER A 15 -7.57 -9.80 0.87
CA SER A 15 -6.41 -9.16 1.47
C SER A 15 -5.98 -9.89 2.73
N PHE A 16 -4.67 -9.96 2.93
CA PHE A 16 -4.03 -10.41 4.14
C PHE A 16 -3.38 -9.21 4.83
N SER A 17 -3.44 -9.14 6.16
CA SER A 17 -2.80 -8.08 6.94
C SER A 17 -2.15 -8.68 8.19
N LEU A 18 -0.88 -8.36 8.37
CA LEU A 18 -0.08 -8.76 9.52
C LEU A 18 0.47 -7.51 10.20
N PHE A 19 0.19 -7.39 11.49
CA PHE A 19 0.77 -6.36 12.34
C PHE A 19 1.57 -7.00 13.46
N MET A 20 2.85 -6.64 13.55
CA MET A 20 3.74 -7.06 14.62
C MET A 20 4.22 -5.85 15.39
N ARG A 21 4.22 -5.96 16.71
CA ARG A 21 4.79 -4.97 17.62
C ARG A 21 5.63 -5.67 18.67
N ARG A 22 6.85 -5.20 18.86
CA ARG A 22 7.76 -5.68 19.89
C ARG A 22 8.35 -4.52 20.66
N GLU A 23 8.25 -4.59 21.99
CA GLU A 23 8.85 -3.61 22.87
C GLU A 23 10.24 -4.08 23.32
N PHE A 24 11.15 -3.12 23.43
CA PHE A 24 12.51 -3.29 23.91
C PHE A 24 12.72 -2.36 25.12
N PRO A 25 12.26 -2.77 26.33
CA PRO A 25 12.25 -1.89 27.50
C PRO A 25 13.64 -1.38 27.89
N LYS A 26 14.68 -2.24 27.78
CA LYS A 26 16.07 -1.89 28.10
C LYS A 26 16.62 -0.78 27.19
N GLN A 27 16.11 -0.69 25.97
CA GLN A 27 16.51 0.30 24.96
C GLN A 27 15.48 1.42 24.84
N SER A 28 14.43 1.47 25.67
CA SER A 28 13.32 2.43 25.52
C SER A 28 12.78 2.53 24.09
N ALA A 29 12.80 1.41 23.37
CA ALA A 29 12.47 1.35 21.95
C ALA A 29 11.27 0.44 21.68
N VAL A 30 10.53 0.73 20.62
CA VAL A 30 9.40 -0.06 20.13
C VAL A 30 9.58 -0.27 18.64
N PHE A 31 9.63 -1.53 18.23
CA PHE A 31 9.62 -1.91 16.82
C PHE A 31 8.20 -2.30 16.42
N GLN A 32 7.80 -1.85 15.23
CA GLN A 32 6.50 -2.10 14.62
C GLN A 32 6.72 -2.50 13.16
N LEU A 33 5.99 -3.51 12.69
CA LEU A 33 5.93 -3.88 11.29
C LEU A 33 4.48 -4.05 10.90
N LEU A 34 4.05 -3.34 9.86
CA LEU A 34 2.79 -3.60 9.18
C LEU A 34 3.09 -4.18 7.80
N LEU A 35 2.47 -5.31 7.49
CA LEU A 35 2.46 -5.91 6.16
C LEU A 35 1.01 -6.06 5.72
N ILE A 36 0.68 -5.53 4.56
CA ILE A 36 -0.62 -5.72 3.92
C ILE A 36 -0.36 -6.33 2.55
N ASP A 37 -0.96 -7.47 2.24
CA ASP A 37 -0.88 -8.14 0.94
C ASP A 37 -2.30 -8.24 0.35
N ILE A 38 -2.53 -7.53 -0.75
CA ILE A 38 -3.77 -7.52 -1.52
C ILE A 38 -3.62 -8.57 -2.60
N ILE A 39 -3.91 -9.82 -2.23
CA ILE A 39 -3.72 -11.02 -3.06
C ILE A 39 -4.44 -10.89 -4.40
N SER A 40 -5.67 -10.38 -4.39
CA SER A 40 -6.47 -10.22 -5.61
C SER A 40 -5.83 -9.29 -6.64
N GLN A 41 -5.00 -8.33 -6.20
CA GLN A 41 -4.39 -7.33 -7.06
C GLN A 41 -2.87 -7.53 -7.22
N LYS A 42 -2.26 -8.46 -6.48
CA LYS A 42 -0.81 -8.67 -6.38
C LYS A 42 -0.09 -7.39 -5.95
N GLU A 43 -0.62 -6.75 -4.92
CA GLU A 43 -0.07 -5.50 -4.38
C GLU A 43 0.23 -5.71 -2.91
N TYR A 44 1.35 -5.20 -2.42
CA TYR A 44 1.68 -5.29 -1.01
C TYR A 44 2.31 -4.00 -0.49
N ILE A 45 2.10 -3.75 0.80
CA ILE A 45 2.73 -2.68 1.57
C ILE A 45 3.53 -3.30 2.69
N VAL A 46 4.75 -2.82 2.88
CA VAL A 46 5.56 -3.12 4.05
C VAL A 46 5.93 -1.82 4.74
N ARG A 47 5.59 -1.70 6.03
CA ARG A 47 5.86 -0.50 6.84
C ARG A 47 6.60 -0.87 8.11
N PRO A 48 7.94 -0.97 8.07
CA PRO A 48 8.75 -1.06 9.28
C PRO A 48 8.82 0.31 9.95
N LYS A 49 8.69 0.34 11.27
CA LYS A 49 8.89 1.53 12.11
C LYS A 49 9.61 1.14 13.39
N ILE A 50 10.59 1.93 13.78
CA ILE A 50 11.20 1.88 15.10
C ILE A 50 11.03 3.22 15.78
N THR A 51 10.56 3.21 17.02
CA THR A 51 10.40 4.41 17.84
C THR A 51 11.28 4.31 19.07
N TYR A 52 12.07 5.33 19.34
CA TYR A 52 12.93 5.45 20.49
C TYR A 52 12.44 6.59 21.39
N ARG A 53 12.25 6.30 22.68
CA ARG A 53 11.92 7.31 23.68
C ARG A 53 13.21 7.91 24.21
N VAL A 54 13.45 9.17 23.88
CA VAL A 54 14.66 9.92 24.29
C VAL A 54 14.47 10.44 25.72
N THR A 55 13.29 10.95 26.04
CA THR A 55 12.89 11.36 27.40
C THR A 55 11.44 10.97 27.64
N ASP A 56 10.94 11.12 28.87
CA ASP A 56 9.53 10.86 29.20
C ASP A 56 8.54 11.70 28.37
N LYS A 57 9.02 12.82 27.82
CA LYS A 57 8.23 13.77 27.04
C LYS A 57 8.59 13.80 25.55
N PHE A 58 9.70 13.19 25.14
CA PHE A 58 10.20 13.27 23.76
C PHE A 58 10.53 11.90 23.19
N SER A 59 10.00 11.62 22.00
CA SER A 59 10.24 10.38 21.26
C SER A 59 10.57 10.68 19.81
N VAL A 60 11.47 9.87 19.24
CA VAL A 60 11.89 9.94 17.84
C VAL A 60 11.57 8.61 17.18
N GLY A 61 10.89 8.64 16.05
CA GLY A 61 10.58 7.49 15.23
C GLY A 61 11.30 7.56 13.90
N LEU A 62 11.77 6.41 13.41
CA LEU A 62 12.19 6.22 12.03
C LEU A 62 11.30 5.16 11.42
N GLY A 63 10.75 5.43 10.24
CA GLY A 63 9.94 4.47 9.53
C GLY A 63 10.16 4.54 8.03
N ALA A 64 9.73 3.49 7.36
CA ALA A 64 9.66 3.44 5.92
C ALA A 64 8.29 2.91 5.51
N ASP A 65 7.79 3.34 4.36
CA ASP A 65 6.65 2.73 3.70
C ASP A 65 7.10 2.31 2.30
N ILE A 66 7.03 1.02 2.06
CA ILE A 66 7.43 0.38 0.81
C ILE A 66 6.15 -0.10 0.13
N PHE A 67 5.92 0.37 -1.10
CA PHE A 67 4.74 0.04 -1.88
C PHE A 67 5.16 -0.73 -3.12
N ALA A 68 4.72 -1.97 -3.21
CA ALA A 68 4.94 -2.79 -4.40
C ALA A 68 3.60 -3.19 -5.01
N GLY A 69 3.48 -2.96 -6.31
CA GLY A 69 2.26 -3.21 -7.07
C GLY A 69 2.49 -2.73 -8.49
N THR A 70 1.49 -2.83 -9.36
CA THR A 70 1.61 -2.23 -10.71
C THR A 70 0.76 -0.97 -10.79
N LYS A 71 1.15 -0.01 -11.64
CA LYS A 71 0.37 1.22 -11.87
C LYS A 71 -1.09 0.91 -12.19
N SER A 72 -2.01 1.73 -11.69
CA SER A 72 -3.39 1.69 -12.14
C SER A 72 -3.46 2.19 -13.58
N SER A 73 -4.12 1.44 -14.46
CA SER A 73 -4.36 1.87 -15.84
C SER A 73 -5.78 2.43 -15.93
N PHE A 74 -5.86 3.75 -15.99
CA PHE A 74 -7.08 4.48 -16.34
C PHE A 74 -6.91 5.04 -17.76
N GLY A 75 -7.66 4.51 -18.73
CA GLY A 75 -7.66 5.03 -20.09
C GLY A 75 -8.01 3.99 -21.16
N VAL A 76 -8.53 4.46 -22.28
CA VAL A 76 -8.76 3.65 -23.49
C VAL A 76 -7.46 3.64 -24.29
N LEU A 77 -6.82 2.47 -24.44
CA LEU A 77 -5.64 2.35 -25.29
C LEU A 77 -6.09 2.04 -26.72
N PHE A 78 -5.88 2.99 -27.64
CA PHE A 78 -6.08 2.76 -29.07
C PHE A 78 -4.89 1.95 -29.61
N ARG A 79 -5.13 0.71 -30.05
CA ARG A 79 -4.10 -0.06 -30.76
C ARG A 79 -4.03 0.44 -32.20
N GLY A 80 -2.85 0.91 -32.63
CA GLY A 80 -2.57 1.17 -34.05
C GLY A 80 -3.18 2.44 -34.66
N GLY A 81 -3.60 3.43 -33.86
CA GLY A 81 -4.08 4.73 -34.39
C GLY A 81 -5.42 4.67 -35.13
N ASN A 82 -6.14 3.56 -35.07
CA ASN A 82 -7.44 3.39 -35.73
C ASN A 82 -8.59 3.57 -34.71
N PRO A 83 -9.42 4.62 -34.83
CA PRO A 83 -10.46 4.95 -33.84
C PRO A 83 -11.58 3.92 -33.70
N ARG A 84 -11.64 2.92 -34.60
CA ARG A 84 -12.71 1.91 -34.67
C ARG A 84 -12.38 0.59 -33.98
N GLU A 85 -11.12 0.37 -33.61
CA GLU A 85 -10.69 -0.80 -32.84
C GLU A 85 -10.54 -0.40 -31.37
N LEU A 86 -11.68 -0.14 -30.73
CA LEU A 86 -11.76 0.04 -29.29
C LEU A 86 -11.53 -1.32 -28.63
N THR A 87 -10.27 -1.62 -28.29
CA THR A 87 -10.03 -2.65 -27.29
C THR A 87 -10.25 -1.99 -25.94
N GLU A 88 -11.41 -2.23 -25.33
CA GLU A 88 -11.67 -1.88 -23.93
C GLU A 88 -10.63 -2.59 -23.06
N THR A 89 -9.50 -1.91 -22.85
CA THR A 89 -8.50 -2.36 -21.91
C THR A 89 -9.11 -2.01 -20.56
N GLY A 90 -9.81 -2.98 -19.97
CA GLY A 90 -10.64 -2.79 -18.79
C GLY A 90 -9.94 -1.96 -17.73
N ILE A 91 -10.68 -1.00 -17.17
CA ILE A 91 -10.21 -0.14 -16.08
C ILE A 91 -9.76 -1.03 -14.93
N LYS A 92 -8.45 -1.13 -14.71
CA LYS A 92 -7.88 -1.87 -13.57
C LYS A 92 -7.66 -0.88 -12.43
N ALA A 93 -8.76 -0.54 -11.75
CA ALA A 93 -8.71 0.20 -10.50
C ALA A 93 -7.90 -0.62 -9.49
N ARG A 94 -6.82 -0.02 -8.99
CA ARG A 94 -5.85 -0.67 -8.12
C ARG A 94 -5.73 0.15 -6.83
N PHE A 95 -5.78 -0.51 -5.68
CA PHE A 95 -5.81 0.17 -4.39
C PHE A 95 -4.50 0.92 -4.12
N LEU A 96 -3.36 0.30 -4.44
CA LEU A 96 -2.03 0.91 -4.34
C LEU A 96 -1.52 1.47 -5.67
N GLY A 97 -2.33 1.42 -6.74
CA GLY A 97 -1.90 1.85 -8.06
C GLY A 97 -1.48 3.33 -8.14
N ASN A 98 -2.01 4.18 -7.23
CA ASN A 98 -1.62 5.59 -7.08
C ASN A 98 -0.33 5.78 -6.26
N PHE A 99 0.19 4.72 -5.64
CA PHE A 99 1.39 4.71 -4.81
C PHE A 99 2.53 3.88 -5.43
N HIS A 100 2.41 3.49 -6.69
CA HIS A 100 3.47 2.78 -7.40
C HIS A 100 4.73 3.65 -7.52
N ASP A 101 5.88 3.08 -7.18
CA ASP A 101 7.19 3.76 -7.07
C ASP A 101 7.21 4.93 -6.06
N ASN A 102 6.33 4.91 -5.05
CA ASN A 102 6.22 5.97 -4.02
C ASN A 102 6.75 5.50 -2.66
N ASP A 103 7.88 4.79 -2.68
CA ASP A 103 8.58 4.39 -1.46
C ASP A 103 9.03 5.63 -0.69
N ARG A 104 8.80 5.64 0.62
CA ARG A 104 9.15 6.77 1.48
C ARG A 104 9.88 6.32 2.73
N ILE A 105 10.87 7.11 3.12
CA ILE A 105 11.51 7.04 4.43
C ILE A 105 11.14 8.32 5.17
N TYR A 106 10.77 8.20 6.45
CA TYR A 106 10.35 9.33 7.26
C TYR A 106 10.93 9.24 8.67
N VAL A 107 11.05 10.43 9.27
CA VAL A 107 11.40 10.61 10.68
C VAL A 107 10.22 11.31 11.37
N GLU A 108 9.82 10.79 12.51
CA GLU A 108 8.72 11.30 13.32
C GLU A 108 9.27 11.84 14.64
N PHE A 109 8.86 13.04 15.02
CA PHE A 109 9.19 13.63 16.32
C PHE A 109 7.90 13.81 17.10
N LYS A 110 7.84 13.25 18.31
CA LYS A 110 6.69 13.39 19.19
C LYS A 110 7.12 14.04 20.49
N TYR A 111 6.46 15.13 20.84
CA TYR A 111 6.61 15.81 22.12
C TYR A 111 5.28 15.80 22.88
N ALA A 112 5.30 15.51 24.18
CA ALA A 112 4.15 15.55 25.06
C ALA A 112 4.35 16.61 26.14
N PHE A 113 3.34 17.47 26.32
CA PHE A 113 3.34 18.60 27.26
C PHE A 113 3.02 18.12 28.68
#